data_AF-A0A809T1Q9-F1
#
_entry.id   AF-A0A809T1Q9-F1
#
_cell.length_a   1.000
_cell.length_b   1.000
_cell.length_c   1.000
_cell.angle_alpha   90.00
_cell.angle_beta   90.00
_cell.angle_gamma   90.00
#
_symmetry.space_group_name_H-M   'P 1'
#
loop_
_entity.id
_entity.type
_entity.pdbx_description
1 polymer ?
#
loop_
_entity_poly.entity_id
_entity_poly.type
_entity_poly.pdbx_seq_one_letter_code
_entity_poly.pdbx_strand_id
1 'polypeptide(L)'
;MGGASVTYNIKMGADAPVSPTTPDVWITSDKKSSVSSYDFLWKTSDLPVTFLTARVKASARNYIQKAMSNTGGFLCNIPVGELECEGKIVGNIQKSGNGHMGFFFKMTNSDGTLFSQYAERRQYWNADQLPRITGYDYQEDGKRFCYL
;
A
#
# COMPACT_ATOMS: atom_id res chain seq x y z
N MET A 1 42.54 14.24 22.11
CA MET A 1 41.32 14.99 21.72
C MET A 1 40.12 14.19 22.20
N GLY A 2 39.38 14.69 23.18
CA GLY A 2 38.22 14.00 23.75
C GLY A 2 36.97 14.27 22.92
N GLY A 3 36.47 13.24 22.24
CA GLY A 3 35.18 13.29 21.56
C GLY A 3 34.06 13.04 22.56
N ALA A 4 33.38 14.10 22.99
CA ALA A 4 32.16 13.97 23.76
C ALA A 4 31.08 13.34 22.87
N SER A 5 30.75 12.07 23.13
CA SER A 5 29.55 11.44 22.58
C SER A 5 28.36 12.00 23.34
N VAL A 6 27.64 12.94 22.73
CA VAL A 6 26.40 13.49 23.29
C VAL A 6 25.26 12.55 22.91
N THR A 7 24.90 11.65 23.81
CA THR A 7 23.71 10.81 23.69
C THR A 7 22.51 11.61 24.20
N TYR A 8 21.73 12.21 23.31
CA TYR A 8 20.51 12.91 23.71
C TYR A 8 19.42 11.89 24.10
N ASN A 9 19.21 11.69 25.40
CA ASN A 9 18.01 11.04 25.92
C ASN A 9 16.87 12.08 25.98
N ILE A 10 16.31 12.43 24.82
CA ILE A 10 15.13 13.31 24.76
C ILE A 10 13.93 12.51 25.24
N LYS A 11 13.57 12.67 26.52
CA LYS A 11 12.27 12.22 27.02
C LYS A 11 11.22 13.19 26.49
N MET A 12 10.45 12.78 25.48
CA MET A 12 9.28 13.55 25.07
C MET A 12 8.30 13.63 26.24
N GLY A 13 7.71 14.80 26.46
CA GLY A 13 6.66 14.97 27.46
C GLY A 13 5.47 14.05 27.17
N ALA A 14 4.71 13.67 28.21
CA ALA A 14 3.57 12.78 28.07
C ALA A 14 2.49 13.30 27.09
N ASP A 15 2.46 14.60 26.84
CA ASP A 15 1.51 15.27 25.94
C ASP A 15 2.02 15.42 24.50
N ALA A 16 3.23 14.95 24.18
CA ALA A 16 3.74 15.01 22.81
C ALA A 16 2.94 14.06 21.90
N PRO A 17 2.39 14.53 20.76
CA PRO A 17 1.59 13.70 19.87
C PRO A 17 2.46 12.59 19.24
N VAL A 18 2.01 11.35 19.39
CA VAL A 18 2.69 10.18 18.81
C VAL A 18 2.54 10.21 17.30
N SER A 19 3.64 10.00 16.56
CA SER A 19 3.63 9.93 15.09
C SER A 19 2.62 8.90 14.56
N PRO A 20 2.01 9.14 13.39
CA PRO A 20 1.13 8.15 12.76
C PRO A 20 1.86 6.83 12.48
N THR A 21 1.15 5.71 12.59
CA THR A 21 1.67 4.39 12.21
C THR A 21 1.49 4.12 10.72
N THR A 22 2.34 3.27 10.14
CA THR A 22 2.13 2.74 8.79
C THR A 22 0.76 2.06 8.73
N PRO A 23 -0.10 2.41 7.76
CA PRO A 23 -1.45 1.89 7.73
C PRO A 23 -1.54 0.50 7.10
N ASP A 24 -2.55 -0.27 7.50
CA ASP A 24 -3.04 -1.40 6.72
C ASP A 24 -4.03 -0.90 5.66
N VAL A 25 -4.01 -1.52 4.48
CA VAL A 25 -4.77 -1.01 3.33
C VAL A 25 -5.37 -2.14 2.53
N TRP A 26 -6.65 -1.98 2.19
CA TRP A 26 -7.40 -2.86 1.30
C TRP A 26 -7.88 -2.06 0.10
N ILE A 27 -7.56 -2.52 -1.10
CA ILE A 27 -7.97 -1.89 -2.34
C ILE A 27 -9.18 -2.62 -2.92
N THR A 28 -10.16 -1.87 -3.42
CA THR A 28 -11.31 -2.41 -4.15
C THR A 28 -11.17 -2.09 -5.64
N SER A 29 -11.70 -2.96 -6.49
CA SER A 29 -11.80 -2.75 -7.94
C SER A 29 -13.16 -3.18 -8.46
N ASP A 30 -13.43 -2.90 -9.74
CA ASP A 30 -14.61 -3.41 -10.45
C ASP A 30 -14.65 -4.95 -10.54
N LYS A 31 -13.52 -5.63 -10.29
CA LYS A 31 -13.41 -7.10 -10.31
C LYS A 31 -13.38 -7.74 -8.93
N LYS A 32 -12.87 -7.04 -7.91
CA LYS A 32 -12.70 -7.58 -6.56
C LYS A 32 -13.11 -6.58 -5.49
N SER A 33 -13.90 -7.06 -4.54
CA SER A 33 -14.39 -6.26 -3.41
C SER A 33 -13.32 -5.92 -2.38
N SER A 34 -12.20 -6.64 -2.33
CA SER A 34 -11.08 -6.32 -1.44
C SER A 34 -9.80 -7.07 -1.83
N VAL A 35 -8.70 -6.34 -1.90
CA VAL A 35 -7.34 -6.85 -2.14
C VAL A 35 -6.44 -6.32 -1.01
N SER A 36 -6.05 -7.18 -0.09
CA SER A 36 -5.22 -6.87 1.08
C SER A 36 -3.74 -7.25 0.91
N SER A 37 -3.43 -8.10 -0.06
CA SER A 37 -2.09 -8.62 -0.25
C SER A 37 -1.11 -7.49 -0.60
N TYR A 38 0.12 -7.59 -0.08
CA TYR A 38 1.20 -6.68 -0.45
C TYR A 38 1.47 -6.73 -1.96
N ASP A 39 1.61 -7.94 -2.50
CA ASP A 39 1.65 -8.21 -3.94
C ASP A 39 0.38 -8.94 -4.36
N PHE A 40 -0.31 -8.44 -5.39
CA PHE A 40 -1.48 -9.07 -5.96
C PHE A 40 -1.31 -9.28 -7.47
N LEU A 41 -1.50 -10.52 -7.93
CA LEU A 41 -1.40 -10.89 -9.34
C LEU A 41 -2.80 -11.02 -9.96
N TRP A 42 -3.09 -10.17 -10.95
CA TRP A 42 -4.28 -10.21 -11.78
C TRP A 42 -4.11 -11.24 -12.90
N LYS A 43 -5.15 -12.04 -13.13
CA LYS A 43 -5.18 -12.95 -14.29
C LYS A 43 -5.49 -12.17 -15.56
N THR A 44 -5.02 -12.66 -16.71
CA THR A 44 -5.34 -12.09 -18.03
C THR A 44 -6.85 -12.02 -18.27
N SER A 45 -7.61 -12.99 -17.75
CA SER A 45 -9.07 -13.03 -17.81
C SER A 45 -9.76 -11.92 -17.02
N ASP A 46 -9.09 -11.36 -16.00
CA ASP A 46 -9.64 -10.32 -15.14
C ASP A 46 -9.46 -8.92 -15.75
N LEU A 47 -8.63 -8.79 -16.79
CA LEU A 47 -8.33 -7.52 -17.46
C LEU A 47 -9.41 -7.12 -18.47
N PRO A 48 -9.76 -5.82 -18.58
CA PRO A 48 -9.20 -4.68 -17.85
C PRO A 48 -9.76 -4.53 -16.43
N VAL A 49 -9.00 -3.90 -15.55
CA VAL A 49 -9.35 -3.64 -14.14
C VAL A 49 -9.38 -2.14 -13.88
N THR A 50 -10.40 -1.65 -13.17
CA THR A 50 -10.49 -0.28 -12.68
C THR A 50 -10.53 -0.29 -11.15
N PHE A 51 -9.58 0.39 -10.52
CA PHE A 51 -9.52 0.52 -9.07
C PHE A 51 -10.48 1.61 -8.59
N LEU A 52 -11.19 1.36 -7.49
CA LEU A 52 -12.31 2.19 -7.04
C LEU A 52 -11.99 2.92 -5.74
N THR A 53 -11.78 2.15 -4.65
CA THR A 53 -11.55 2.70 -3.31
C THR A 53 -10.37 2.03 -2.63
N ALA A 54 -9.81 2.72 -1.63
CA ALA A 54 -8.90 2.15 -0.66
C ALA A 54 -9.45 2.37 0.74
N ARG A 55 -9.62 1.29 1.49
CA ARG A 55 -9.88 1.32 2.92
C ARG A 55 -8.56 1.30 3.65
N VAL A 56 -8.37 2.25 4.55
CA VAL A 56 -7.14 2.46 5.30
C VAL A 56 -7.44 2.28 6.78
N LYS A 57 -6.63 1.47 7.47
CA LYS A 57 -6.71 1.26 8.92
C LYS A 57 -5.40 1.67 9.57
N ALA A 58 -5.47 2.45 10.63
CA ALA A 58 -4.32 2.89 11.42
C ALA A 58 -4.63 2.80 12.91
N SER A 59 -3.59 2.95 13.75
CA SER A 59 -3.79 3.08 15.19
C SER A 59 -4.50 4.39 15.53
N ALA A 60 -5.33 4.37 16.57
CA ALA A 60 -6.00 5.58 17.05
C ALA A 60 -4.98 6.64 17.47
N ARG A 61 -5.32 7.91 17.26
CA ARG A 61 -4.57 9.07 17.72
C ARG A 61 -5.50 10.07 18.39
N ASN A 62 -4.91 10.94 19.22
CA ASN A 62 -5.56 12.07 19.86
C ASN A 62 -5.72 13.28 18.92
N TYR A 63 -5.45 13.11 17.63
CA TYR A 63 -5.61 14.12 16.59
C TYR A 63 -6.17 13.46 15.31
N ILE A 64 -6.75 14.27 14.43
CA ILE A 64 -7.26 13.81 13.13
C ILE A 64 -6.09 13.39 12.25
N GLN A 65 -6.15 12.16 11.74
CA GLN A 65 -5.15 11.64 10.81
C GLN A 65 -5.67 11.76 9.38
N LYS A 66 -4.80 12.12 8.44
CA LYS A 66 -5.08 12.16 7.00
C LYS A 66 -4.46 10.93 6.34
N ALA A 67 -5.28 10.16 5.64
CA ALA A 67 -4.81 9.14 4.72
C ALA A 67 -4.47 9.80 3.37
N MET A 68 -3.29 9.52 2.85
CA MET A 68 -2.79 10.05 1.58
C MET A 68 -2.37 8.90 0.67
N SER A 69 -2.59 9.02 -0.64
CA SER A 69 -2.11 8.14 -1.70
C SER A 69 -1.29 8.90 -2.74
N ASN A 70 -0.31 8.25 -3.34
CA ASN A 70 0.45 8.79 -4.47
C ASN A 70 -0.37 8.93 -5.77
N THR A 71 -1.47 8.17 -5.91
CA THR A 71 -2.27 8.14 -7.15
C THR A 71 -3.48 9.09 -7.13
N GLY A 72 -3.88 9.58 -5.95
CA GLY A 72 -5.03 10.47 -5.79
C GLY A 72 -4.84 11.61 -4.78
N GLY A 73 -3.67 11.70 -4.15
CA GLY A 73 -3.42 12.69 -3.10
C GLY A 73 -4.20 12.34 -1.83
N PHE A 74 -5.06 13.24 -1.35
CA PHE A 74 -5.86 13.01 -0.15
C PHE A 74 -6.93 11.94 -0.38
N LEU A 75 -7.00 10.95 0.52
CA LEU A 75 -8.01 9.89 0.50
C LEU A 75 -9.19 10.22 1.40
N CYS A 76 -8.92 10.34 2.70
CA CYS A 76 -9.92 10.48 3.75
C CYS A 76 -9.27 10.92 5.07
N ASN A 77 -10.10 11.40 5.99
CA ASN A 77 -9.70 11.67 7.38
C ASN A 77 -10.11 10.49 8.26
N ILE A 78 -9.26 10.10 9.19
CA ILE A 78 -9.60 9.26 10.35
C ILE A 78 -9.80 10.21 11.54
N PRO A 79 -11.04 10.38 12.04
CA PRO A 79 -11.32 11.21 13.21
C PRO A 79 -10.56 10.75 14.46
N VAL A 80 -10.55 11.62 15.48
CA VAL A 80 -9.93 11.30 16.78
C VAL A 80 -10.58 10.06 17.38
N GLY A 81 -9.77 9.10 17.81
CA GLY A 81 -10.24 7.84 18.40
C GLY A 81 -10.69 6.76 17.40
N GLU A 82 -10.92 7.12 16.14
CA GLU A 82 -11.29 6.16 15.09
C GLU A 82 -10.07 5.44 14.52
N LEU A 83 -10.33 4.31 13.87
CA LEU A 83 -9.28 3.42 13.35
C LEU A 83 -9.25 3.32 11.83
N GLU A 84 -10.33 3.66 11.14
CA GLU A 84 -10.45 3.42 9.71
C GLU A 84 -11.13 4.56 8.96
N CYS A 85 -10.77 4.69 7.68
CA CYS A 85 -11.51 5.49 6.71
C CYS A 85 -11.40 4.87 5.32
N GLU A 86 -12.29 5.28 4.42
CA GLU A 86 -12.28 4.83 3.03
C GLU A 86 -12.30 6.04 2.09
N GLY A 87 -11.51 5.99 1.04
CA GLY A 87 -11.39 7.05 0.03
C GLY A 87 -11.24 6.50 -1.38
N LYS A 88 -11.48 7.35 -2.38
CA LYS A 88 -11.32 6.96 -3.80
C LYS A 88 -9.85 6.96 -4.19
N ILE A 89 -9.46 6.00 -5.04
CA ILE A 89 -8.15 5.96 -5.68
C ILE A 89 -8.30 6.04 -7.20
N VAL A 90 -7.22 6.40 -7.88
CA VAL A 90 -7.18 6.49 -9.34
C VAL A 90 -6.18 5.47 -9.86
N GLY A 91 -6.64 4.57 -10.72
CA GLY A 91 -5.78 3.61 -11.39
C GLY A 91 -6.58 2.63 -12.23
N ASN A 92 -5.99 2.17 -13.33
CA ASN A 92 -6.55 1.10 -14.14
C ASN A 92 -5.44 0.24 -14.75
N ILE A 93 -5.78 -1.01 -15.03
CA ILE A 93 -4.94 -1.94 -15.79
C ILE A 93 -5.64 -2.19 -17.13
N GLN A 94 -4.98 -1.82 -18.22
CA GLN A 94 -5.45 -2.11 -19.57
C GLN A 94 -5.12 -3.55 -19.96
N LYS A 95 -5.86 -4.09 -20.94
CA LYS A 95 -5.56 -5.41 -21.51
C LYS A 95 -4.36 -5.29 -22.46
N SER A 96 -3.16 -5.13 -21.91
CA SER A 96 -1.93 -4.94 -22.67
C SER A 96 -0.71 -5.42 -21.91
N GLY A 97 0.17 -6.16 -22.59
CA GLY A 97 1.52 -6.51 -22.15
C GLY A 97 1.60 -7.12 -20.74
N ASN A 98 2.82 -7.21 -20.23
CA ASN A 98 3.16 -7.50 -18.85
C ASN A 98 3.45 -6.20 -18.11
N GLY A 99 3.08 -6.12 -16.83
CA GLY A 99 3.34 -4.91 -16.07
C GLY A 99 3.05 -5.01 -14.58
N HIS A 100 3.35 -3.90 -13.91
CA HIS A 100 3.08 -3.71 -12.50
C HIS A 100 2.64 -2.26 -12.22
N MET A 101 1.89 -2.07 -11.14
CA MET A 101 1.43 -0.78 -10.62
C MET A 101 1.52 -0.79 -9.10
N GLY A 102 2.14 0.23 -8.51
CA GLY A 102 2.24 0.40 -7.06
C GLY A 102 1.32 1.50 -6.55
N PHE A 103 0.49 1.17 -5.57
CA PHE A 103 -0.23 2.14 -4.76
C PHE A 103 0.50 2.35 -3.45
N PHE A 104 0.86 3.59 -3.14
CA PHE A 104 1.56 3.96 -1.91
C PHE A 104 0.64 4.80 -1.05
N PHE A 105 0.53 4.43 0.22
CA PHE A 105 -0.33 5.06 1.20
C PHE A 105 0.47 5.52 2.39
N LYS A 106 0.18 6.70 2.94
CA LYS A 106 0.76 7.15 4.20
C LYS A 106 -0.29 7.84 5.06
N MET A 107 -0.06 7.83 6.36
CA MET A 107 -0.82 8.62 7.32
C MET A 107 -0.04 9.88 7.66
N THR A 108 -0.71 11.02 7.74
CA THR A 108 -0.15 12.26 8.26
C THR A 108 -1.06 12.86 9.31
N ASN A 109 -0.53 13.76 10.14
CA ASN A 109 -1.40 14.68 10.88
C ASN A 109 -1.97 15.76 9.94
N SER A 110 -2.78 16.67 10.48
CA SER A 110 -3.50 17.68 9.70
C SER A 110 -2.60 18.63 8.92
N ASP A 111 -1.44 19.01 9.47
CA ASP A 111 -0.47 19.93 8.88
C ASP A 111 0.68 19.24 8.13
N GLY A 112 0.79 17.91 8.23
CA GLY A 112 1.80 17.10 7.53
C GLY A 112 3.17 17.03 8.22
N THR A 113 3.32 17.61 9.41
CA THR A 113 4.59 17.60 10.17
C THR A 113 4.92 16.22 10.75
N LEU A 114 3.90 15.42 11.08
CA LEU A 114 4.05 14.02 11.47
C LEU A 114 3.52 13.12 10.36
N PHE A 115 4.31 12.12 9.99
CA PHE A 115 3.95 11.16 8.95
C PHE A 115 4.45 9.75 9.26
N SER A 116 3.71 8.76 8.75
CA SER A 116 4.13 7.36 8.77
C SER A 116 5.07 7.02 7.62
N GLN A 117 5.68 5.84 7.67
CA GLN A 117 6.22 5.24 6.45
C GLN A 117 5.11 4.90 5.46
N TYR A 118 5.48 4.63 4.21
CA TYR A 118 4.53 4.22 3.18
C TYR A 118 4.13 2.76 3.36
N ALA A 119 2.83 2.49 3.28
CA ALA A 119 2.30 1.17 2.98
C ALA A 119 2.16 1.04 1.46
N GLU A 120 2.85 0.08 0.87
CA GLU A 120 2.80 -0.19 -0.56
C GLU A 120 1.87 -1.38 -0.84
N ARG A 121 1.07 -1.27 -1.91
CA ARG A 121 0.26 -2.35 -2.48
C ARG A 121 0.58 -2.46 -3.96
N ARG A 122 1.23 -3.54 -4.35
CA ARG A 122 1.66 -3.80 -5.73
C ARG A 122 0.66 -4.68 -6.44
N GLN A 123 0.35 -4.29 -7.67
CA GLN A 123 -0.56 -4.97 -8.57
C GLN A 123 0.24 -5.41 -9.77
N TYR A 124 0.24 -6.69 -10.08
CA TYR A 124 0.95 -7.30 -11.21
C TYR A 124 -0.05 -7.90 -12.18
N TRP A 125 0.26 -7.91 -13.47
CA TRP A 125 -0.52 -8.66 -14.47
C TRP A 125 0.41 -9.20 -15.55
N ASN A 126 0.05 -10.38 -16.07
CA ASN A 126 0.85 -11.12 -17.06
C ASN A 126 2.34 -11.20 -16.65
N ALA A 127 2.60 -11.21 -15.34
CA ALA A 127 3.93 -11.22 -14.77
C ALA A 127 4.32 -12.66 -14.47
N ASP A 128 4.86 -13.35 -15.46
CA ASP A 128 5.52 -14.66 -15.30
C ASP A 128 6.79 -14.57 -14.41
N GLN A 129 7.14 -13.38 -13.90
CA GLN A 129 8.42 -13.08 -13.23
C GLN A 129 8.32 -12.67 -11.75
N LEU A 130 7.19 -12.90 -11.05
CA LEU A 130 7.29 -12.90 -9.59
C LEU A 130 8.21 -14.08 -9.21
N PRO A 131 9.35 -13.88 -8.52
CA PRO A 131 10.25 -14.97 -8.21
C PRO A 131 9.51 -16.01 -7.37
N ARG A 132 9.10 -17.10 -8.03
CA ARG A 132 8.54 -18.27 -7.36
C ARG A 132 9.73 -19.01 -6.76
N ILE A 133 9.74 -19.18 -5.45
CA ILE A 133 10.58 -20.18 -4.79
C ILE A 133 9.97 -21.54 -5.15
N THR A 134 10.22 -22.02 -6.36
CA THR A 134 10.06 -23.40 -6.86
C THR A 134 10.21 -23.33 -8.38
N GLY A 135 11.29 -23.92 -8.90
CA GLY A 135 11.72 -23.83 -10.29
C GLY A 135 10.83 -24.56 -11.29
N TYR A 136 9.57 -24.14 -11.42
CA TYR A 136 8.65 -24.61 -12.44
C TYR A 136 7.91 -23.42 -13.05
N ASP A 137 8.31 -23.05 -14.26
CA ASP A 137 7.52 -22.20 -15.16
C ASP A 137 6.30 -22.99 -15.61
N TYR A 138 5.18 -22.79 -14.90
CA TYR A 138 3.89 -23.31 -15.35
C TYR A 138 3.22 -22.24 -16.21
N GLN A 139 3.42 -22.35 -17.53
CA GLN A 139 2.60 -21.66 -18.52
C GLN A 139 1.37 -22.52 -18.83
N GLU A 140 0.20 -22.06 -18.39
CA GLU A 140 -1.07 -22.77 -18.58
C GLU A 140 -1.54 -22.73 -20.05
N ASP A 141 -1.01 -21.82 -20.87
CA ASP A 141 -1.43 -21.60 -22.27
C ASP A 141 -0.61 -22.35 -23.34
N GLY A 142 0.23 -23.31 -22.94
CA GLY A 142 0.95 -24.11 -23.93
C GLY A 142 1.52 -25.37 -23.33
N LYS A 143 0.79 -26.50 -23.47
CA LYS A 143 1.31 -27.84 -23.18
C LYS A 143 2.52 -28.17 -24.06
N ARG A 144 3.70 -27.65 -23.73
CA ARG A 144 4.99 -28.11 -24.26
C ARG A 144 6.02 -28.05 -23.14
N PHE A 145 6.38 -29.23 -22.65
CA PHE A 145 7.54 -29.44 -21.81
C PHE A 145 8.78 -29.43 -22.70
N CYS A 146 9.69 -28.47 -22.51
CA CYS A 146 11.04 -28.54 -23.05
C CYS A 146 11.98 -28.98 -21.92
N TYR A 147 12.59 -30.16 -22.06
CA TYR A 147 13.71 -30.59 -21.22
C TYR A 147 14.98 -29.85 -21.67
N LEU A 148 15.77 -29.36 -20.71
CA LEU A 148 17.18 -29.01 -20.90
C LEU A 148 18.01 -30.29 -21.03
#